data_AF-A0A925XDS8-F1
#
_entry.id   AF-A0A925XDS8-F1
#
_cell.length_a   1.000
_cell.length_b   1.000
_cell.length_c   1.000
_cell.angle_alpha   90.00
_cell.angle_beta   90.00
_cell.angle_gamma   90.00
#
_symmetry.space_group_name_H-M   'P 1'
#
loop_
_entity.id
_entity.type
_entity.pdbx_description
1 polymer ?
#
loop_
_entity_poly.entity_id
_entity_poly.type
_entity_poly.pdbx_seq_one_letter_code
_entity_poly.pdbx_strand_id
1 'polypeptide(L)'
;MIASALPPTRRQTASLGVATLLPLVLSWASVSSGDDPPAAQKTPIGQFITVSSPIDDAVFSRVTNAAIKLQNQSAQDGRPAILVLQLEPGTSQFHHVQGLAKFLTSAQVSNVTTVAWIPQTVTGPNVLIALACKQIVMHPDAELGDIGRGKPLDPDEQQAALALAQKRHNPKLNSALVRGMMDQQVQLLRARLRVNDGGKDELETRVVTKEELETLRKTNITIEDVDHTPVKEAGQLGTFKGSTARALDILVVQTSETRGAVAEFYGLQRESLREQSADKAVGKVRLIKVGGMIDLLQESFLIRQIERAVADGA
;
A
#
# COMPACT_ATOMS: atom_id res chain seq x y z
N MET A 1 -60.85 1.48 67.50
CA MET A 1 -62.18 0.96 67.87
C MET A 1 -62.14 -0.56 67.75
N ILE A 2 -62.67 -1.29 68.76
CA ILE A 2 -63.28 -2.65 68.73
C ILE A 2 -62.66 -3.65 67.72
N ALA A 3 -61.82 -4.64 68.07
CA ALA A 3 -61.85 -5.73 69.09
C ALA A 3 -62.69 -6.98 68.70
N SER A 4 -62.28 -8.17 69.22
CA SER A 4 -62.75 -9.55 68.90
C SER A 4 -62.35 -10.10 67.51
N ALA A 5 -62.09 -11.40 67.28
CA ALA A 5 -61.97 -12.65 68.09
C ALA A 5 -61.36 -13.77 67.17
N LEU A 6 -60.82 -14.93 67.56
CA LEU A 6 -60.37 -15.61 68.81
C LEU A 6 -59.22 -16.63 68.40
N PRO A 7 -58.59 -17.44 69.30
CA PRO A 7 -57.43 -18.33 68.99
C PRO A 7 -57.91 -19.82 68.77
N PRO A 8 -57.11 -20.94 68.71
CA PRO A 8 -55.91 -21.27 69.53
C PRO A 8 -54.73 -22.09 68.90
N THR A 9 -53.63 -22.18 69.66
CA THR A 9 -52.62 -23.28 69.81
C THR A 9 -52.46 -24.35 68.70
N ARG A 10 -51.26 -24.82 68.29
CA ARG A 10 -50.20 -25.42 69.14
C ARG A 10 -48.99 -25.91 68.28
N ARG A 11 -47.76 -25.71 68.79
CA ARG A 11 -46.53 -26.56 68.67
C ARG A 11 -46.11 -27.27 67.35
N GLN A 12 -44.86 -26.97 66.98
CA GLN A 12 -43.72 -27.90 66.74
C GLN A 12 -43.47 -28.58 65.36
N THR A 13 -42.22 -28.38 64.92
CA THR A 13 -41.25 -29.34 64.32
C THR A 13 -41.46 -29.95 62.92
N ALA A 14 -40.53 -29.54 62.04
CA ALA A 14 -39.56 -30.40 61.33
C ALA A 14 -39.92 -31.08 59.98
N SER A 15 -38.84 -31.58 59.36
CA SER A 15 -38.70 -32.40 58.14
C SER A 15 -38.99 -31.78 56.77
N LEU A 16 -37.88 -31.53 56.06
CA LEU A 16 -37.58 -31.98 54.69
C LEU A 16 -38.62 -32.88 53.98
N GLY A 17 -38.93 -32.58 52.72
CA GLY A 17 -39.67 -33.49 51.84
C GLY A 17 -39.88 -32.93 50.42
N VAL A 18 -39.10 -33.43 49.45
CA VAL A 18 -39.15 -33.11 48.01
C VAL A 18 -40.48 -33.55 47.36
N ALA A 19 -41.09 -32.72 46.49
CA ALA A 19 -41.55 -33.10 45.12
C ALA A 19 -42.45 -32.03 44.42
N THR A 20 -41.88 -31.39 43.40
CA THR A 20 -42.51 -30.98 42.10
C THR A 20 -44.03 -30.81 41.95
N LEU A 21 -44.43 -29.59 41.56
CA LEU A 21 -45.41 -29.33 40.47
C LEU A 21 -45.10 -27.94 39.84
N LEU A 22 -45.27 -27.82 38.51
CA LEU A 22 -44.84 -26.65 37.71
C LEU A 22 -45.56 -25.34 38.10
N PRO A 23 -44.91 -24.20 37.84
CA PRO A 23 -45.54 -23.27 36.90
C PRO A 23 -44.67 -22.93 35.69
N LEU A 24 -45.36 -22.77 34.56
CA LEU A 24 -44.85 -22.31 33.27
C LEU A 24 -44.34 -20.85 33.39
N VAL A 25 -43.05 -20.60 33.15
CA VAL A 25 -42.50 -19.25 32.97
C VAL A 25 -41.85 -19.20 31.59
N LEU A 26 -42.24 -18.20 30.79
CA LEU A 26 -41.83 -18.11 29.39
C LEU A 26 -40.32 -17.87 29.28
N SER A 27 -39.64 -18.73 28.51
CA SER A 27 -38.28 -18.48 28.06
C SER A 27 -38.24 -17.23 27.19
N TRP A 28 -37.62 -16.16 27.69
CA TRP A 28 -36.95 -15.22 26.80
C TRP A 28 -35.70 -15.92 26.28
N ALA A 29 -35.79 -16.41 25.04
CA ALA A 29 -34.63 -16.88 24.31
C ALA A 29 -33.68 -15.69 24.11
N SER A 30 -32.64 -15.59 24.95
CA SER A 30 -31.48 -14.78 24.63
C SER A 30 -30.87 -15.33 23.35
N VAL A 31 -31.05 -14.61 22.25
CA VAL A 31 -30.31 -14.90 21.02
C VAL A 31 -28.84 -14.68 21.35
N SER A 32 -28.11 -15.79 21.48
CA SER A 32 -26.66 -15.76 21.60
C SER A 32 -26.13 -15.42 20.22
N SER A 33 -25.90 -14.14 19.97
CA SER A 33 -25.05 -13.69 18.88
C SER A 33 -23.75 -14.49 18.94
N GLY A 34 -23.43 -15.20 17.85
CA GLY A 34 -22.15 -15.89 17.75
C GLY A 34 -21.05 -14.85 17.60
N ASP A 35 -20.47 -14.43 18.73
CA ASP A 35 -19.10 -13.92 18.75
C ASP A 35 -18.18 -15.10 18.45
N ASP A 36 -18.07 -15.44 17.16
CA ASP A 36 -16.90 -16.16 16.67
C ASP A 36 -15.68 -15.33 17.09
N PRO A 37 -14.70 -15.91 17.82
CA PRO A 37 -13.51 -15.16 18.21
C PRO A 37 -12.84 -14.62 16.95
N PRO A 38 -12.42 -13.34 16.93
CA PRO A 38 -11.92 -12.70 15.71
C PRO A 38 -10.81 -13.55 15.10
N ALA A 39 -11.05 -14.03 13.89
CA ALA A 39 -10.21 -15.03 13.24
C ALA A 39 -8.74 -14.61 13.31
N ALA A 40 -7.94 -15.40 14.02
CA ALA A 40 -6.59 -15.01 14.45
C ALA A 40 -5.79 -14.46 13.27
N GLN A 41 -5.52 -13.16 13.29
CA GLN A 41 -5.05 -12.41 12.14
C GLN A 41 -3.62 -12.89 11.80
N LYS A 42 -3.50 -13.75 10.79
CA LYS A 42 -2.25 -14.46 10.49
C LYS A 42 -1.14 -13.44 10.24
N THR A 43 -0.02 -13.59 10.94
CA THR A 43 1.15 -12.71 10.80
C THR A 43 1.57 -12.60 9.33
N PRO A 44 1.70 -11.38 8.79
CA PRO A 44 2.04 -11.17 7.39
C PRO A 44 3.43 -11.73 7.08
N ILE A 45 3.58 -12.29 5.89
CA ILE A 45 4.90 -12.55 5.32
C ILE A 45 5.39 -11.28 4.65
N GLY A 46 6.70 -11.05 4.65
CA GLY A 46 7.24 -9.92 3.91
C GLY A 46 8.74 -9.97 3.73
N GLN A 47 9.21 -9.06 2.88
CA GLN A 47 10.61 -8.94 2.53
C GLN A 47 10.92 -7.46 2.29
N PHE A 48 12.04 -6.99 2.81
CA PHE A 48 12.63 -5.71 2.43
C PHE A 48 13.58 -5.91 1.23
N ILE A 49 13.56 -4.97 0.29
CA ILE A 49 14.51 -4.86 -0.81
C ILE A 49 14.98 -3.41 -0.88
N THR A 50 16.28 -3.18 -0.89
CA THR A 50 16.84 -1.86 -1.22
C THR A 50 16.87 -1.69 -2.73
N VAL A 51 16.28 -0.58 -3.21
CA VAL A 51 16.20 -0.17 -4.60
C VAL A 51 17.24 0.93 -4.79
N SER A 52 18.46 0.50 -5.07
CA SER A 52 19.61 1.36 -5.36
C SER A 52 19.46 2.05 -6.72
N SER A 53 20.14 3.19 -6.88
CA SER A 53 20.26 3.88 -8.17
C SER A 53 21.62 3.60 -8.83
N PRO A 54 21.70 3.45 -10.17
CA PRO A 54 20.58 3.42 -11.12
C PRO A 54 19.75 2.14 -10.99
N ILE A 55 18.46 2.25 -11.26
CA ILE A 55 17.59 1.09 -11.48
C ILE A 55 17.98 0.48 -12.83
N ASP A 56 18.46 -0.76 -12.79
CA ASP A 56 18.92 -1.56 -13.92
C ASP A 56 18.22 -2.94 -13.92
N ASP A 57 18.63 -3.82 -14.83
CA ASP A 57 18.09 -5.18 -14.93
C ASP A 57 18.28 -6.00 -13.65
N ALA A 58 19.38 -5.79 -12.90
CA ALA A 58 19.65 -6.53 -11.67
C ALA A 58 18.73 -6.08 -10.53
N VAL A 59 18.44 -4.78 -10.42
CA VAL A 59 17.42 -4.23 -9.51
C VAL A 59 16.03 -4.70 -9.92
N PHE A 60 15.70 -4.64 -11.22
CA PHE A 60 14.43 -5.09 -11.77
C PHE A 60 14.16 -6.58 -11.49
N SER A 61 15.12 -7.46 -11.80
CA SER A 61 15.02 -8.90 -11.53
C SER A 61 14.89 -9.20 -10.04
N ARG A 62 15.60 -8.47 -9.17
CA ARG A 62 15.52 -8.66 -7.72
C ARG A 62 14.14 -8.31 -7.15
N VAL A 63 13.58 -7.18 -7.56
CA VAL A 63 12.25 -6.72 -7.11
C VAL A 63 11.14 -7.62 -7.67
N THR A 64 11.20 -7.97 -8.96
CA THR A 64 10.20 -8.84 -9.59
C THR A 64 10.18 -10.24 -8.98
N ASN A 65 11.35 -10.87 -8.79
CA ASN A 65 11.46 -12.18 -8.16
C ASN A 65 10.96 -12.17 -6.70
N ALA A 66 11.29 -11.13 -5.92
CA ALA A 66 10.79 -10.99 -4.55
C ALA A 66 9.26 -10.84 -4.50
N ALA A 67 8.68 -10.04 -5.40
CA ALA A 67 7.24 -9.82 -5.46
C ALA A 67 6.47 -11.08 -5.92
N ILE A 68 6.95 -11.79 -6.94
CA ILE A 68 6.34 -13.05 -7.43
C ILE A 68 6.43 -14.14 -6.36
N LYS A 69 7.56 -14.27 -5.67
CA LYS A 69 7.72 -15.19 -4.54
C LYS A 69 6.70 -14.90 -3.43
N LEU A 70 6.56 -13.64 -3.03
CA LEU A 70 5.60 -13.21 -2.01
C LEU A 70 4.14 -13.42 -2.45
N GLN A 71 3.80 -13.15 -3.71
CA GLN A 71 2.48 -13.44 -4.29
C GLN A 71 2.15 -14.93 -4.17
N ASN A 72 3.08 -15.81 -4.58
CA ASN A 72 2.88 -17.26 -4.56
C ASN A 72 2.73 -17.78 -3.12
N GLN A 73 3.57 -17.32 -2.19
CA GLN A 73 3.48 -17.67 -0.77
C GLN A 73 2.18 -17.15 -0.13
N SER A 74 1.73 -15.95 -0.49
CA SER A 74 0.44 -15.39 -0.02
C SER A 74 -0.74 -16.28 -0.43
N ALA A 75 -0.75 -16.73 -1.71
CA ALA A 75 -1.77 -17.60 -2.25
C ALA A 75 -1.75 -19.01 -1.66
N GLN A 76 -0.58 -19.55 -1.33
CA GLN A 76 -0.40 -20.88 -0.72
C GLN A 76 -0.80 -20.90 0.76
N ASP A 77 -0.30 -19.95 1.56
CA ASP A 77 -0.51 -19.94 3.01
C ASP A 77 -1.85 -19.29 3.41
N GLY A 78 -2.50 -18.59 2.47
CA GLY A 78 -3.63 -17.70 2.75
C GLY A 78 -3.25 -16.63 3.78
N ARG A 79 -2.10 -15.96 3.58
CA ARG A 79 -1.53 -14.93 4.46
C ARG A 79 -1.32 -13.62 3.71
N PRO A 80 -1.49 -12.44 4.33
CA PRO A 80 -1.11 -11.18 3.71
C PRO A 80 0.40 -11.17 3.41
N ALA A 81 0.77 -10.66 2.23
CA ALA A 81 2.16 -10.46 1.84
C ALA A 81 2.49 -8.97 1.71
N ILE A 82 3.68 -8.56 2.17
CA ILE A 82 4.14 -7.18 2.15
C ILE A 82 5.55 -7.11 1.56
N LEU A 83 5.72 -6.36 0.48
CA LEU A 83 7.02 -6.07 -0.11
C LEU A 83 7.38 -4.61 0.19
N VAL A 84 8.42 -4.42 1.02
CA VAL A 84 8.90 -3.07 1.35
C VAL A 84 10.10 -2.74 0.48
N LEU A 85 9.94 -1.76 -0.39
CA LEU A 85 10.98 -1.21 -1.25
C LEU A 85 11.59 0.00 -0.56
N GLN A 86 12.83 -0.11 -0.08
CA GLN A 86 13.60 1.02 0.42
C GLN A 86 14.23 1.74 -0.77
N LEU A 87 13.74 2.93 -1.13
CA LEU A 87 14.28 3.68 -2.27
C LEU A 87 15.47 4.53 -1.80
N GLU A 88 16.58 4.42 -2.53
CA GLU A 88 17.75 5.29 -2.30
C GLU A 88 17.73 6.49 -3.27
N PRO A 89 18.28 7.65 -2.86
CA PRO A 89 18.48 8.78 -3.76
C PRO A 89 19.38 8.42 -4.94
N GLY A 90 19.16 9.07 -6.09
CA GLY A 90 20.01 8.91 -7.26
C GLY A 90 19.27 9.07 -8.58
N THR A 91 19.87 8.62 -9.67
CA THR A 91 19.36 8.80 -11.03
C THR A 91 19.25 7.47 -11.76
N SER A 92 18.09 7.24 -12.38
CA SER A 92 17.81 6.11 -13.26
C SER A 92 17.22 6.62 -14.58
N GLN A 93 17.34 5.82 -15.63
CA GLN A 93 16.68 6.10 -16.91
C GLN A 93 15.16 5.90 -16.79
N PHE A 94 14.36 6.78 -17.39
CA PHE A 94 12.90 6.76 -17.25
C PHE A 94 12.30 5.40 -17.62
N HIS A 95 12.75 4.79 -18.73
CA HIS A 95 12.21 3.52 -19.22
C HIS A 95 12.41 2.34 -18.25
N HIS A 96 13.56 2.24 -17.55
CA HIS A 96 13.76 1.20 -16.53
C HIS A 96 12.80 1.38 -15.35
N VAL A 97 12.64 2.62 -14.89
CA VAL A 97 11.73 2.99 -13.81
C VAL A 97 10.28 2.69 -14.21
N GLN A 98 9.87 3.12 -15.41
CA GLN A 98 8.54 2.90 -15.97
C GLN A 98 8.22 1.39 -16.10
N GLY A 99 9.19 0.59 -16.55
CA GLY A 99 9.06 -0.87 -16.62
C GLY A 99 8.77 -1.48 -15.24
N LEU A 100 9.53 -1.09 -14.22
CA LEU A 100 9.34 -1.59 -12.86
C LEU A 100 8.01 -1.09 -12.24
N ALA A 101 7.66 0.18 -12.44
CA ALA A 101 6.39 0.77 -12.01
C ALA A 101 5.18 0.06 -12.64
N LYS A 102 5.26 -0.29 -13.93
CA LYS A 102 4.23 -1.06 -14.64
C LYS A 102 4.10 -2.48 -14.09
N PHE A 103 5.20 -3.12 -13.69
CA PHE A 103 5.15 -4.42 -13.03
C PHE A 103 4.49 -4.35 -11.65
N LEU A 104 4.90 -3.39 -10.80
CA LEU A 104 4.37 -3.22 -9.43
C LEU A 104 2.86 -2.91 -9.39
N THR A 105 2.33 -2.29 -10.46
CA THR A 105 0.91 -1.99 -10.63
C THR A 105 0.13 -3.06 -11.41
N SER A 106 0.76 -4.19 -11.77
CA SER A 106 0.16 -5.27 -12.55
C SER A 106 -0.63 -6.27 -11.69
N ALA A 107 -1.51 -7.04 -12.34
CA ALA A 107 -2.29 -8.09 -11.68
C ALA A 107 -1.42 -9.25 -11.12
N GLN A 108 -0.17 -9.39 -11.58
CA GLN A 108 0.76 -10.46 -11.18
C GLN A 108 1.14 -10.39 -9.70
N VAL A 109 1.07 -9.21 -9.09
CA VAL A 109 1.43 -8.96 -7.68
C VAL A 109 0.26 -8.36 -6.89
N SER A 110 -0.97 -8.62 -7.36
CA SER A 110 -2.20 -8.03 -6.84
C SER A 110 -2.46 -8.34 -5.35
N ASN A 111 -2.02 -9.49 -4.84
CA ASN A 111 -2.17 -9.86 -3.42
C ASN A 111 -1.01 -9.36 -2.54
N VAL A 112 0.05 -8.83 -3.13
CA VAL A 112 1.19 -8.23 -2.39
C VAL A 112 0.89 -6.77 -2.08
N THR A 113 1.05 -6.38 -0.82
CA THR A 113 1.04 -4.97 -0.41
C THR A 113 2.43 -4.38 -0.66
N THR A 114 2.56 -3.62 -1.74
CA THR A 114 3.79 -2.89 -2.08
C THR A 114 3.88 -1.60 -1.27
N VAL A 115 4.97 -1.44 -0.52
CA VAL A 115 5.23 -0.29 0.34
C VAL A 115 6.54 0.36 -0.12
N ALA A 116 6.50 1.64 -0.47
CA ALA A 116 7.71 2.42 -0.67
C ALA A 116 8.15 3.04 0.66
N TRP A 117 9.36 2.70 1.12
CA TRP A 117 10.02 3.31 2.27
C TRP A 117 11.07 4.31 1.77
N ILE A 118 10.90 5.58 2.14
CA ILE A 118 11.72 6.71 1.67
C ILE A 118 12.53 7.28 2.86
N PRO A 119 13.72 6.74 3.18
CA PRO A 119 14.56 7.21 4.29
C PRO A 119 15.23 8.56 4.02
N GLN A 120 15.39 8.94 2.74
CA GLN A 120 16.09 10.14 2.29
C GLN A 120 15.37 10.72 1.07
N THR A 121 15.63 11.99 0.74
CA THR A 121 14.95 12.68 -0.36
C THR A 121 15.16 11.99 -1.71
N VAL A 122 14.05 11.66 -2.39
CA VAL A 122 14.04 11.01 -3.72
C VAL A 122 13.37 11.94 -4.72
N THR A 123 14.12 12.35 -5.75
CA THR A 123 13.63 13.17 -6.86
C THR A 123 13.96 12.57 -8.22
N GLY A 124 13.33 13.08 -9.28
CA GLY A 124 13.46 12.56 -10.64
C GLY A 124 12.62 11.31 -10.91
N PRO A 125 12.93 10.56 -11.98
CA PRO A 125 12.13 9.40 -12.39
C PRO A 125 11.89 8.37 -11.28
N ASN A 126 12.86 8.13 -10.39
CA ASN A 126 12.75 7.18 -9.27
C ASN A 126 11.48 7.33 -8.43
N VAL A 127 10.91 8.54 -8.35
CA VAL A 127 9.63 8.83 -7.68
C VAL A 127 8.51 7.91 -8.17
N LEU A 128 8.50 7.54 -9.46
CA LEU A 128 7.46 6.67 -10.03
C LEU A 128 7.42 5.28 -9.38
N ILE A 129 8.52 4.78 -8.82
CA ILE A 129 8.52 3.52 -8.04
C ILE A 129 7.71 3.68 -6.75
N ALA A 130 7.80 4.85 -6.09
CA ALA A 130 6.99 5.15 -4.92
C ALA A 130 5.51 5.33 -5.29
N LEU A 131 5.22 6.02 -6.40
CA LEU A 131 3.86 6.22 -6.91
C LEU A 131 3.19 4.92 -7.40
N ALA A 132 3.99 3.93 -7.81
CA ALA A 132 3.53 2.60 -8.20
C ALA A 132 3.24 1.67 -7.00
N CYS A 133 3.68 2.02 -5.80
CA CYS A 133 3.39 1.26 -4.59
C CYS A 133 1.99 1.58 -4.05
N LYS A 134 1.35 0.60 -3.41
CA LYS A 134 0.04 0.78 -2.77
C LYS A 134 0.10 1.72 -1.56
N GLN A 135 1.25 1.78 -0.89
CA GLN A 135 1.48 2.64 0.27
C GLN A 135 2.86 3.28 0.20
N ILE A 136 2.98 4.48 0.77
CA ILE A 136 4.25 5.21 0.90
C ILE A 136 4.45 5.53 2.38
N VAL A 137 5.65 5.27 2.89
CA VAL A 137 6.13 5.62 4.23
C VAL A 137 7.41 6.44 4.06
N MET A 138 7.53 7.57 4.73
CA MET A 138 8.64 8.50 4.53
C MET A 138 9.32 8.87 5.85
N HIS A 139 10.62 9.19 5.78
CA HIS A 139 11.27 9.94 6.85
C HIS A 139 10.56 11.29 7.02
N PRO A 140 10.31 11.78 8.26
CA PRO A 140 9.67 13.08 8.47
C PRO A 140 10.33 14.21 7.66
N ASP A 141 11.66 14.15 7.54
CA ASP A 141 12.47 15.12 6.79
C ASP A 141 12.84 14.75 5.34
N ALA A 142 12.47 13.56 4.84
CA ALA A 142 12.66 13.25 3.43
C ALA A 142 11.63 13.99 2.57
N GLU A 143 12.02 14.37 1.36
CA GLU A 143 11.11 14.86 0.32
C GLU A 143 10.93 13.85 -0.81
N LEU A 144 9.75 13.83 -1.40
CA LEU A 144 9.42 12.99 -2.56
C LEU A 144 8.75 13.84 -3.64
N GLY A 145 9.24 13.80 -4.87
CA GLY A 145 8.62 14.50 -6.00
C GLY A 145 9.62 15.06 -7.01
N ASP A 146 9.23 16.10 -7.74
CA ASP A 146 10.07 16.70 -8.80
C ASP A 146 10.59 15.67 -9.83
N ILE A 147 9.65 15.00 -10.52
CA ILE A 147 9.94 13.85 -11.39
C ILE A 147 10.81 14.27 -12.59
N GLY A 148 10.67 15.51 -13.07
CA GLY A 148 11.45 16.05 -14.19
C GLY A 148 12.71 16.82 -13.79
N ARG A 149 13.02 16.93 -12.49
CA ARG A 149 14.17 17.70 -11.95
C ARG A 149 14.21 19.15 -12.40
N GLY A 150 13.11 19.85 -12.15
CA GLY A 150 12.90 21.24 -12.55
C GLY A 150 12.70 21.47 -14.05
N LYS A 151 12.56 20.41 -14.85
CA LYS A 151 12.17 20.47 -16.25
C LYS A 151 10.80 19.80 -16.45
N PRO A 152 9.96 20.27 -17.37
CA PRO A 152 8.80 19.49 -17.82
C PRO A 152 9.26 18.15 -18.41
N LEU A 153 8.52 17.09 -18.13
CA LEU A 153 8.72 15.78 -18.78
C LEU A 153 8.19 15.81 -20.22
N ASP A 154 8.67 14.91 -21.06
CA ASP A 154 8.12 14.71 -22.41
C ASP A 154 6.67 14.15 -22.34
N PRO A 155 5.79 14.41 -23.33
CA PRO A 155 4.37 14.05 -23.26
C PRO A 155 4.09 12.57 -22.96
N ASP A 156 4.88 11.65 -23.53
CA ASP A 156 4.76 10.20 -23.29
C ASP A 156 5.13 9.83 -21.84
N GLU A 157 6.15 10.47 -21.29
CA GLU A 157 6.57 10.31 -19.90
C GLU A 157 5.53 10.87 -18.93
N GLN A 158 4.95 12.05 -19.24
CA GLN A 158 3.84 12.61 -18.47
C GLN A 158 2.64 11.66 -18.44
N GLN A 159 2.26 11.11 -19.59
CA GLN A 159 1.15 10.17 -19.69
C GLN A 159 1.43 8.87 -18.91
N ALA A 160 2.66 8.38 -18.94
CA ALA A 160 3.09 7.23 -18.16
C ALA A 160 3.01 7.47 -16.64
N ALA A 161 3.43 8.65 -16.17
CA ALA A 161 3.34 9.03 -14.76
C ALA A 161 1.87 9.19 -14.31
N LEU A 162 1.04 9.87 -15.11
CA LEU A 162 -0.40 10.05 -14.83
C LEU A 162 -1.16 8.73 -14.79
N ALA A 163 -0.78 7.75 -15.61
CA ALA A 163 -1.38 6.43 -15.62
C ALA A 163 -1.25 5.71 -14.25
N LEU A 164 -0.18 5.96 -13.48
CA LEU A 164 -0.02 5.37 -12.13
C LEU A 164 -1.08 5.88 -11.16
N ALA A 165 -1.34 7.20 -11.13
CA ALA A 165 -2.40 7.78 -10.30
C ALA A 165 -3.80 7.30 -10.75
N GLN A 166 -4.03 7.14 -12.05
CA GLN A 166 -5.29 6.63 -12.58
C GLN A 166 -5.60 5.18 -12.18
N LYS A 167 -4.58 4.36 -11.85
CA LYS A 167 -4.78 3.01 -11.29
C LYS A 167 -5.34 3.00 -9.87
N ARG A 168 -5.24 4.12 -9.12
CA ARG A 168 -5.68 4.26 -7.72
C ARG A 168 -5.14 3.18 -6.75
N HIS A 169 -3.93 2.66 -6.99
CA HIS A 169 -3.29 1.68 -6.08
C HIS A 169 -3.00 2.26 -4.69
N ASN A 170 -2.65 3.54 -4.62
CA ASN A 170 -2.55 4.30 -3.38
C ASN A 170 -3.74 5.30 -3.32
N PRO A 171 -4.66 5.20 -2.35
CA PRO A 171 -5.81 6.09 -2.26
C PRO A 171 -5.43 7.54 -1.92
N LYS A 172 -4.22 7.77 -1.39
CA LYS A 172 -3.67 9.11 -1.08
C LYS A 172 -2.94 9.76 -2.26
N LEU A 173 -2.90 9.09 -3.40
CA LEU A 173 -2.32 9.60 -4.64
C LEU A 173 -3.44 9.92 -5.65
N ASN A 174 -3.35 11.09 -6.28
CA ASN A 174 -4.24 11.47 -7.37
C ASN A 174 -3.50 12.20 -8.49
N SER A 175 -4.18 12.43 -9.62
CA SER A 175 -3.58 13.04 -10.80
C SER A 175 -3.05 14.45 -10.54
N ALA A 176 -3.68 15.24 -9.67
CA ALA A 176 -3.25 16.60 -9.33
C ALA A 176 -1.85 16.58 -8.67
N LEU A 177 -1.64 15.70 -7.69
CA LEU A 177 -0.34 15.50 -7.06
C LEU A 177 0.75 15.14 -8.09
N VAL A 178 0.46 14.22 -9.01
CA VAL A 178 1.42 13.86 -10.08
C VAL A 178 1.69 15.04 -11.01
N ARG A 179 0.68 15.82 -11.42
CA ARG A 179 0.87 17.05 -12.21
C ARG A 179 1.80 18.04 -11.49
N GLY A 180 1.56 18.28 -10.20
CA GLY A 180 2.43 19.14 -9.40
C GLY A 180 3.87 18.63 -9.26
N MET A 181 4.09 17.31 -9.26
CA MET A 181 5.43 16.70 -9.29
C MET A 181 6.13 16.81 -10.65
N MET A 182 5.39 17.00 -11.75
CA MET A 182 5.92 17.06 -13.11
C MET A 182 6.14 18.49 -13.62
N ASP A 183 5.38 19.46 -13.10
CA ASP A 183 5.41 20.85 -13.55
C ASP A 183 5.38 21.82 -12.36
N GLN A 184 6.40 22.67 -12.29
CA GLN A 184 6.52 23.72 -11.28
C GLN A 184 5.38 24.75 -11.35
N GLN A 185 4.78 25.00 -12.52
CA GLN A 185 3.74 26.01 -12.71
C GLN A 185 2.37 25.55 -12.19
N VAL A 186 2.17 24.24 -11.97
CA VAL A 186 0.92 23.71 -11.41
C VAL A 186 0.82 24.08 -9.92
N GLN A 187 -0.15 24.94 -9.60
CA GLN A 187 -0.57 25.22 -8.22
C GLN A 187 -1.48 24.10 -7.72
N LEU A 188 -1.29 23.66 -6.48
CA LEU A 188 -2.10 22.63 -5.83
C LEU A 188 -2.83 23.18 -4.61
N LEU A 189 -4.14 22.98 -4.58
CA LEU A 189 -5.04 23.39 -3.51
C LEU A 189 -5.58 22.13 -2.80
N ARG A 190 -5.89 22.24 -1.51
CA ARG A 190 -6.62 21.20 -0.78
C ARG A 190 -8.08 21.61 -0.66
N ALA A 191 -8.98 20.74 -1.08
CA ALA A 191 -10.43 20.94 -0.99
C ALA A 191 -11.05 19.84 -0.14
N ARG A 192 -12.04 20.20 0.68
CA ARG A 192 -12.92 19.27 1.39
C ARG A 192 -14.21 19.14 0.60
N LEU A 193 -14.48 17.94 0.11
CA LEU A 193 -15.61 17.63 -0.77
C LEU A 193 -16.60 16.76 -0.01
N ARG A 194 -17.89 17.11 -0.08
CA ARG A 194 -18.95 16.21 0.38
C ARG A 194 -19.35 15.29 -0.76
N VAL A 195 -19.03 14.02 -0.60
CA VAL A 195 -19.33 12.95 -1.56
C VAL A 195 -20.48 12.13 -0.98
N ASN A 196 -21.53 11.92 -1.76
CA ASN A 196 -22.59 11.00 -1.39
C ASN A 196 -22.22 9.61 -1.90
N ASP A 197 -21.85 8.71 -0.99
CA ASP A 197 -21.61 7.29 -1.31
C ASP A 197 -22.66 6.42 -0.63
N GLY A 198 -23.39 5.64 -1.42
CA GLY A 198 -24.44 4.74 -0.92
C GLY A 198 -25.53 5.37 -0.05
N GLY A 199 -25.75 6.69 -0.13
CA GLY A 199 -26.70 7.42 0.73
C GLY A 199 -26.12 7.93 2.05
N LYS A 200 -24.80 7.86 2.26
CA LYS A 200 -24.09 8.59 3.32
C LYS A 200 -23.32 9.75 2.71
N ASP A 201 -23.41 10.91 3.35
CA ASP A 201 -22.55 12.05 3.06
C ASP A 201 -21.21 11.87 3.80
N GLU A 202 -20.14 11.58 3.07
CA GLU A 202 -18.78 11.52 3.61
C GLU A 202 -17.95 12.73 3.14
N LEU A 203 -17.01 13.16 3.98
CA LEU A 203 -16.10 14.27 3.68
C LEU A 203 -14.76 13.73 3.17
N GLU A 204 -14.55 13.78 1.85
CA GLU A 204 -13.28 13.43 1.20
C GLU A 204 -12.37 14.68 1.19
N THR A 205 -11.15 14.55 1.73
CA THR A 205 -10.10 15.56 1.54
C THR A 205 -9.33 15.24 0.27
N ARG A 206 -9.27 16.20 -0.67
CA ARG A 206 -8.70 15.97 -2.00
C ARG A 206 -7.80 17.13 -2.43
N VAL A 207 -6.63 16.79 -2.99
CA VAL A 207 -5.78 17.77 -3.67
C VAL A 207 -6.28 17.97 -5.10
N VAL A 208 -6.38 19.21 -5.54
CA VAL A 208 -6.88 19.60 -6.87
C VAL A 208 -6.00 20.68 -7.48
N THR A 209 -5.91 20.72 -8.81
CA THR A 209 -5.39 21.91 -9.49
C THR A 209 -6.42 23.04 -9.49
N LYS A 210 -6.02 24.25 -9.88
CA LYS A 210 -6.93 25.39 -10.04
C LYS A 210 -8.04 25.10 -11.08
N GLU A 211 -7.69 24.46 -12.18
CA GLU A 211 -8.60 24.10 -13.28
C GLU A 211 -9.58 23.00 -12.85
N GLU A 212 -9.10 22.02 -12.07
CA GLU A 212 -9.94 20.99 -11.48
C GLU A 212 -10.92 21.60 -10.46
N LEU A 213 -10.47 22.54 -9.61
CA LEU A 213 -11.35 23.24 -8.67
C LEU A 213 -12.44 24.06 -9.38
N GLU A 214 -12.09 24.79 -10.44
CA GLU A 214 -13.05 25.52 -11.28
C GLU A 214 -14.00 24.59 -12.04
N THR A 215 -13.60 23.35 -12.29
CA THR A 215 -14.48 22.32 -12.85
C THR A 215 -15.43 21.79 -11.78
N LEU A 216 -14.95 21.47 -10.57
CA LEU A 216 -15.77 21.02 -9.44
C LEU A 216 -16.84 22.06 -9.06
N ARG A 217 -16.50 23.36 -9.08
CA ARG A 217 -17.45 24.47 -8.86
C ARG A 217 -18.60 24.53 -9.86
N LYS A 218 -18.48 23.88 -11.02
CA LYS A 218 -19.49 23.83 -12.09
C LYS A 218 -20.26 22.50 -12.12
N THR A 219 -19.88 21.52 -11.29
CA THR A 219 -20.60 20.26 -11.15
C THR A 219 -21.44 20.25 -9.87
N ASN A 220 -22.31 19.25 -9.72
CA ASN A 220 -23.14 19.08 -8.52
C ASN A 220 -22.34 18.54 -7.30
N ILE A 221 -21.01 18.64 -7.29
CA ILE A 221 -20.18 18.22 -6.16
C ILE A 221 -20.13 19.38 -5.15
N THR A 222 -20.58 19.12 -3.93
CA THR A 222 -20.57 20.14 -2.87
C THR A 222 -19.15 20.28 -2.32
N ILE A 223 -18.50 21.40 -2.63
CA ILE A 223 -17.25 21.80 -1.98
C ILE A 223 -17.62 22.44 -0.64
N GLU A 224 -17.20 21.81 0.46
CA GLU A 224 -17.44 22.32 1.81
C GLU A 224 -16.46 23.45 2.16
N ASP A 225 -15.18 23.26 1.81
CA ASP A 225 -14.11 24.22 2.08
C ASP A 225 -12.93 24.04 1.11
N VAL A 226 -12.11 25.09 0.97
CA VAL A 226 -10.83 25.06 0.26
C VAL A 226 -9.80 25.79 1.10
N ASP A 227 -8.71 25.11 1.45
CA ASP A 227 -7.63 25.66 2.26
C ASP A 227 -7.07 26.95 1.63
N HIS A 228 -6.98 28.03 2.43
CA HIS A 228 -6.38 29.29 2.01
C HIS A 228 -4.87 29.19 1.73
N THR A 229 -4.18 28.25 2.38
CA THR A 229 -2.77 27.96 2.11
C THR A 229 -2.69 26.81 1.09
N PRO A 230 -2.14 27.02 -0.11
CA PRO A 230 -1.99 25.96 -1.08
C PRO A 230 -1.01 24.90 -0.58
N VAL A 231 -1.21 23.67 -1.06
CA VAL A 231 -0.28 22.55 -0.83
C VAL A 231 1.04 22.78 -1.57
N LYS A 232 0.99 23.46 -2.71
CA LYS A 232 2.13 23.83 -3.55
C LYS A 232 1.79 25.09 -4.34
N GLU A 233 2.67 26.10 -4.34
CA GLU A 233 2.50 27.29 -5.18
C GLU A 233 2.96 27.07 -6.62
N ALA A 234 2.48 27.92 -7.54
CA ALA A 234 3.05 28.03 -8.88
C ALA A 234 4.49 28.57 -8.80
N GLY A 235 5.39 28.01 -9.61
CA GLY A 235 6.83 28.31 -9.60
C GLY A 235 7.64 27.55 -8.55
N GLN A 236 7.01 26.86 -7.59
CA GLN A 236 7.71 25.97 -6.65
C GLN A 236 7.98 24.59 -7.27
N LEU A 237 9.05 23.94 -6.81
CA LEU A 237 9.31 22.53 -7.09
C LEU A 237 8.17 21.64 -6.56
N GLY A 238 7.91 20.56 -7.28
CA GLY A 238 6.88 19.59 -6.95
C GLY A 238 7.30 18.56 -5.93
N THR A 239 7.97 18.96 -4.84
CA THR A 239 8.42 18.05 -3.77
C THR A 239 7.52 18.14 -2.54
N PHE A 240 7.32 17.01 -1.88
CA PHE A 240 6.47 16.90 -0.68
C PHE A 240 7.29 16.30 0.47
N LYS A 241 7.47 17.08 1.53
CA LYS A 241 8.14 16.64 2.77
C LYS A 241 7.28 15.62 3.51
N GLY A 242 7.87 14.53 4.02
CA GLY A 242 7.17 13.42 4.65
C GLY A 242 6.25 13.83 5.80
N SER A 243 6.71 14.73 6.68
CA SER A 243 5.92 15.29 7.78
C SER A 243 4.70 16.09 7.27
N THR A 244 4.89 16.94 6.26
CA THR A 244 3.83 17.78 5.69
C THR A 244 2.81 16.91 4.93
N ALA A 245 3.29 15.96 4.12
CA ALA A 245 2.44 15.03 3.40
C ALA A 245 1.55 14.21 4.36
N ARG A 246 2.14 13.70 5.46
CA ARG A 246 1.39 12.96 6.49
C ARG A 246 0.35 13.82 7.21
N ALA A 247 0.66 15.09 7.50
CA ALA A 247 -0.24 16.02 8.17
C ALA A 247 -1.39 16.51 7.27
N LEU A 248 -1.14 16.62 5.96
CA LEU A 248 -2.18 16.92 4.96
C LEU A 248 -2.98 15.69 4.51
N ASP A 249 -2.57 14.50 4.96
CA ASP A 249 -3.12 13.17 4.67
C ASP A 249 -2.97 12.70 3.20
N ILE A 250 -1.99 13.27 2.49
CA ILE A 250 -1.66 13.06 1.07
C ILE A 250 -0.41 12.18 0.92
N LEU A 251 -0.33 11.37 -0.15
CA LEU A 251 0.77 10.46 -0.53
C LEU A 251 1.15 9.38 0.51
N VAL A 252 1.49 9.82 1.72
CA VAL A 252 2.12 9.10 2.82
C VAL A 252 1.08 8.54 3.78
N VAL A 253 1.15 7.25 4.05
CA VAL A 253 0.31 6.56 5.04
C VAL A 253 0.83 6.82 6.46
N GLN A 254 2.16 6.81 6.63
CA GLN A 254 2.81 6.99 7.92
C GLN A 254 4.23 7.57 7.76
N THR A 255 4.73 8.29 8.75
CA THR A 255 6.16 8.63 8.85
C THR A 255 6.89 7.66 9.78
N SER A 256 8.13 7.33 9.45
CA SER A 256 9.03 6.51 10.28
C SER A 256 10.43 7.10 10.23
N GLU A 257 11.28 6.87 11.22
CA GLU A 257 12.70 7.27 11.14
C GLU A 257 13.60 6.10 10.73
N THR A 258 13.17 4.85 11.00
CA THR A 258 14.00 3.67 10.80
C THR A 258 13.28 2.55 10.06
N ARG A 259 14.06 1.75 9.33
CA ARG A 259 13.61 0.51 8.67
C ARG A 259 12.97 -0.48 9.65
N GLY A 260 13.46 -0.52 10.90
CA GLY A 260 12.91 -1.36 11.97
C GLY A 260 11.49 -0.94 12.36
N ALA A 261 11.25 0.35 12.58
CA ALA A 261 9.92 0.87 12.89
C ALA A 261 8.91 0.70 11.73
N VAL A 262 9.38 0.69 10.46
CA VAL A 262 8.54 0.28 9.33
C VAL A 262 8.11 -1.19 9.43
N ALA A 263 9.03 -2.10 9.76
CA ALA A 263 8.69 -3.51 9.94
C ALA A 263 7.71 -3.73 11.09
N GLU A 264 7.90 -3.02 12.22
CA GLU A 264 7.00 -3.05 13.38
C GLU A 264 5.58 -2.56 13.02
N PHE A 265 5.45 -1.42 12.34
CA PHE A 265 4.17 -0.88 11.89
C PHE A 265 3.39 -1.86 11.00
N TYR A 266 4.09 -2.67 10.20
CA TYR A 266 3.49 -3.70 9.34
C TYR A 266 3.41 -5.11 9.97
N GLY A 267 3.78 -5.28 11.25
CA GLY A 267 3.76 -6.58 11.92
C GLY A 267 4.72 -7.61 11.32
N LEU A 268 5.80 -7.17 10.67
CA LEU A 268 6.76 -8.02 9.98
C LEU A 268 7.83 -8.58 10.93
N GLN A 269 8.17 -9.85 10.74
CA GLN A 269 9.21 -10.54 11.52
C GLN A 269 10.61 -10.02 11.20
N ARG A 270 11.56 -10.10 12.15
CA ARG A 270 12.93 -9.57 11.98
C ARG A 270 13.67 -10.19 10.79
N GLU A 271 13.30 -11.39 10.40
CA GLU A 271 13.80 -12.12 9.24
C GLU A 271 13.51 -11.37 7.93
N SER A 272 12.41 -10.62 7.83
CA SER A 272 12.06 -9.84 6.64
C SER A 272 13.00 -8.66 6.39
N LEU A 273 13.64 -8.16 7.45
CA LEU A 273 14.63 -7.06 7.37
C LEU A 273 15.92 -7.52 6.68
N ARG A 274 16.21 -8.83 6.70
CA ARG A 274 17.40 -9.40 6.05
C ARG A 274 17.22 -9.42 4.54
N GLU A 275 17.91 -8.53 3.85
CA GLU A 275 18.09 -8.70 2.42
C GLU A 275 18.94 -9.94 2.14
N GLN A 276 18.49 -10.74 1.18
CA GLN A 276 19.31 -11.79 0.60
C GLN A 276 20.37 -11.09 -0.26
N SER A 277 21.57 -10.90 0.30
CA SER A 277 22.67 -10.16 -0.33
C SER A 277 22.93 -10.68 -1.74
N ALA A 278 22.92 -9.77 -2.72
CA ALA A 278 23.17 -10.10 -4.12
C ALA A 278 24.56 -10.70 -4.35
N ASP A 279 25.52 -10.46 -3.47
CA ASP A 279 26.84 -11.12 -3.45
C ASP A 279 26.79 -12.65 -3.32
N LYS A 280 25.68 -13.21 -2.79
CA LYS A 280 25.42 -14.66 -2.79
C LYS A 280 24.47 -15.11 -3.91
N ALA A 281 23.98 -14.17 -4.70
CA ALA A 281 23.09 -14.38 -5.85
C ALA A 281 23.74 -13.93 -7.17
N VAL A 282 25.07 -14.03 -7.26
CA VAL A 282 25.70 -14.35 -8.55
C VAL A 282 25.24 -15.77 -8.90
N GLY A 283 24.08 -15.87 -9.56
CA GLY A 283 23.67 -17.08 -10.27
C GLY A 283 24.77 -17.51 -11.24
N LYS A 284 24.77 -18.76 -11.72
CA LYS A 284 25.87 -19.29 -12.54
C LYS A 284 25.84 -18.72 -13.97
N VAL A 285 26.13 -17.43 -14.13
CA VAL A 285 26.08 -16.73 -15.42
C VAL A 285 26.84 -17.52 -16.48
N ARG A 286 26.11 -18.06 -17.46
CA ARG A 286 26.66 -18.82 -18.57
C ARG A 286 26.66 -17.96 -19.83
N LEU A 287 27.84 -17.51 -20.25
CA LEU A 287 28.02 -16.80 -21.52
C LEU A 287 27.82 -17.76 -22.70
N ILE A 288 26.75 -17.59 -23.47
CA ILE A 288 26.52 -18.29 -24.74
C ILE A 288 26.98 -17.38 -25.88
N LYS A 289 28.11 -17.69 -26.50
CA LYS A 289 28.62 -16.93 -27.65
C LYS A 289 27.90 -17.36 -28.93
N VAL A 290 27.09 -16.45 -29.48
CA VAL A 290 26.48 -16.61 -30.82
C VAL A 290 27.48 -16.14 -31.89
N GLY A 291 27.53 -16.82 -33.03
CA GLY A 291 28.41 -16.45 -34.14
C GLY A 291 27.96 -17.07 -35.47
N GLY A 292 28.08 -16.28 -36.54
CA GLY A 292 27.53 -16.61 -37.86
C GLY A 292 26.08 -16.17 -38.04
N MET A 293 25.45 -16.62 -39.11
CA MET A 293 24.05 -16.40 -39.40
C MET A 293 23.20 -17.42 -38.63
N ILE A 294 22.19 -16.95 -37.89
CA ILE A 294 21.27 -17.81 -37.16
C ILE A 294 20.35 -18.50 -38.17
N ASP A 295 20.59 -19.80 -38.38
CA ASP A 295 19.69 -20.70 -39.09
C ASP A 295 18.86 -21.55 -38.11
N LEU A 296 17.93 -22.36 -38.63
CA LEU A 296 17.05 -23.22 -37.82
C LEU A 296 17.82 -24.25 -36.96
N LEU A 297 19.04 -24.61 -37.37
CA LEU A 297 19.89 -25.55 -36.64
C LEU A 297 20.62 -24.85 -35.49
N GLN A 298 21.14 -23.63 -35.71
CA GLN A 298 21.68 -22.76 -34.68
C GLN A 298 20.62 -22.36 -33.66
N GLU A 299 19.40 -21.99 -34.10
CA GLU A 299 18.27 -21.69 -33.21
C GLU A 299 17.98 -22.89 -32.29
N SER A 300 17.79 -24.08 -32.87
CA SER A 300 17.57 -25.34 -32.13
C SER A 300 18.74 -25.71 -31.21
N PHE A 301 19.96 -25.26 -31.49
CA PHE A 301 21.13 -25.43 -30.62
C PHE A 301 21.12 -24.42 -29.46
N LEU A 302 20.85 -23.14 -29.75
CA LEU A 302 20.81 -22.07 -28.75
C LEU A 302 19.70 -22.28 -27.74
N ILE A 303 18.49 -22.68 -28.18
CA ILE A 303 17.37 -23.03 -27.28
C ILE A 303 17.81 -24.12 -26.29
N ARG A 304 18.40 -25.22 -26.77
CA ARG A 304 18.89 -26.32 -25.91
C ARG A 304 20.04 -25.89 -24.97
N GLN A 305 20.87 -24.93 -25.36
CA GLN A 305 21.90 -24.37 -24.48
C GLN A 305 21.31 -23.48 -23.38
N ILE A 306 20.28 -22.68 -23.72
CA ILE A 306 19.54 -21.83 -22.77
C ILE A 306 18.77 -22.71 -21.77
N GLU A 307 17.99 -23.68 -22.25
CA GLU A 307 17.26 -24.64 -21.40
C GLU A 307 18.20 -25.37 -20.43
N ARG A 308 19.36 -25.82 -20.91
CA ARG A 308 20.38 -26.46 -20.05
C ARG A 308 20.99 -25.48 -19.06
N ALA A 309 21.25 -24.23 -19.44
CA ALA A 309 21.76 -23.22 -18.53
C ALA A 309 20.76 -22.96 -17.39
N VAL A 310 19.48 -22.76 -17.73
CA VAL A 310 18.38 -22.58 -16.75
C VAL A 310 18.26 -23.81 -15.83
N ALA A 311 18.35 -25.03 -16.37
CA ALA A 311 18.33 -26.26 -15.57
C ALA A 311 19.56 -26.40 -14.64
N ASP A 312 20.73 -25.91 -15.05
CA ASP A 312 21.98 -25.93 -14.28
C ASP A 312 22.06 -24.84 -13.17
N GLY A 313 21.07 -23.92 -13.13
CA GLY A 313 20.98 -22.80 -12.20
C GLY A 313 21.77 -21.55 -12.63
N ALA A 314 21.79 -21.27 -13.94
CA ALA A 314 22.33 -20.04 -14.53
C ALA A 314 21.31 -18.89 -14.56
#